data_AF-A0A968L209-F1
#
_entry.id   AF-A0A968L209-F1
#
_cell.length_a   1.000
_cell.length_b   1.000
_cell.length_c   1.000
_cell.angle_alpha   90.00
_cell.angle_beta   90.00
_cell.angle_gamma   90.00
#
_symmetry.space_group_name_H-M   'P 1'
#
loop_
_entity.id
_entity.type
_entity.pdbx_description
1 polymer ?
#
loop_
_entity_poly.entity_id
_entity_poly.type
_entity_poly.pdbx_seq_one_letter_code
_entity_poly.pdbx_strand_id
1 'polypeptide(L)'
;MKSQSKVLLVLSALVLCFLFLLIHILNIKPIITYSIIYISSSIIFIFISYLILKNEIPFRYVVGFVAVGILLRLSFISVNPIGSDDYYRYMWDGKVQSAGINPYLYLPHDPVLLNLHSEIIPKLINNPELKTIYFPLSQWLFYAGYSLSGESVWGYKLLLLVSELMTLFALFLLIKKKKLPEKYILLYALCPLPIIQFSLDAHLDGFGLPLLIFALFFYVDNKKILSLIFLGLSFSIKPVGFLFLPILFFYEKKLTDRIKIVFIPAIAFSIQFLPYIFSSNPFEAFFIYAKHWTFNGIVFNIINSSIQNNQTARIICGILLVICFLPFIFNKMDLLHKYYYSVLLLMIFSPVVHPWYLAWLAVLLPIFPRWSGIFFVGFSSSTVFTVLNYQLNGLWKEYPIVLLLEYLPVISIFIYELRKETKLLFPNAN
;
A
#
# COMPACT_ATOMS: atom_id res chain seq x y z
N MET A 1 -23.41 22.65 -6.26
CA MET A 1 -22.12 23.20 -5.81
C MET A 1 -22.07 24.70 -6.09
N LYS A 2 -21.82 25.52 -5.06
CA LYS A 2 -21.64 26.98 -5.21
C LYS A 2 -20.46 27.24 -6.17
N SER A 3 -20.56 28.27 -7.01
CA SER A 3 -19.57 28.58 -8.06
C SER A 3 -18.12 28.60 -7.52
N GLN A 4 -17.92 29.24 -6.36
CA GLN A 4 -16.62 29.38 -5.70
C GLN A 4 -15.97 28.03 -5.30
N SER A 5 -16.73 27.08 -4.75
CA SER A 5 -16.19 25.76 -4.38
C SER A 5 -15.71 24.96 -5.60
N LYS A 6 -16.35 25.16 -6.77
CA LYS A 6 -15.93 24.49 -8.02
C LYS A 6 -14.56 24.99 -8.46
N VAL A 7 -14.42 26.31 -8.48
CA VAL A 7 -13.19 26.99 -8.89
C VAL A 7 -12.04 26.55 -7.98
N LEU A 8 -12.26 26.51 -6.67
CA LEU A 8 -11.26 26.11 -5.71
C LEU A 8 -10.78 24.66 -5.90
N LEU A 9 -11.69 23.71 -6.15
CA LEU A 9 -11.32 22.32 -6.42
C LEU A 9 -10.47 22.19 -7.70
N VAL A 10 -10.88 22.87 -8.78
CA VAL A 10 -10.15 22.86 -10.05
C VAL A 10 -8.76 23.47 -9.87
N LEU A 11 -8.65 24.63 -9.21
CA LEU A 11 -7.38 25.28 -8.94
C LEU A 11 -6.46 24.39 -8.08
N SER A 12 -6.96 23.79 -7.01
CA SER A 12 -6.16 22.88 -6.18
C SER A 12 -5.67 21.66 -6.96
N ALA A 13 -6.50 21.08 -7.82
CA ALA A 13 -6.10 19.98 -8.69
C ALA A 13 -5.05 20.40 -9.73
N LEU A 14 -5.17 21.61 -10.30
CA LEU A 14 -4.16 22.15 -11.22
C LEU A 14 -2.82 22.40 -10.52
N VAL A 15 -2.84 22.95 -9.29
CA VAL A 15 -1.63 23.11 -8.47
C VAL A 15 -1.00 21.75 -8.17
N LEU A 16 -1.81 20.75 -7.82
CA LEU A 16 -1.33 19.38 -7.61
C LEU A 16 -0.62 18.82 -8.85
N CYS A 17 -1.22 18.99 -10.03
CA CYS A 17 -0.61 18.56 -11.28
C CYS A 17 0.69 19.30 -11.57
N PHE A 18 0.68 20.62 -11.40
CA PHE A 18 1.87 21.45 -11.59
C PHE A 18 3.01 21.00 -10.69
N LEU A 19 2.75 20.72 -9.41
CA LEU A 19 3.76 20.20 -8.48
C LEU A 19 4.37 18.89 -8.97
N PHE A 20 3.57 17.94 -9.46
CA PHE A 20 4.11 16.70 -10.01
C PHE A 20 4.95 16.92 -11.28
N LEU A 21 4.54 17.85 -12.13
CA LEU A 21 5.29 18.18 -13.34
C LEU A 21 6.64 18.81 -13.03
N LEU A 22 6.82 19.45 -11.87
CA LEU A 22 8.12 19.97 -11.43
C LEU A 22 9.16 18.87 -11.24
N ILE A 23 8.79 17.60 -10.99
CA ILE A 23 9.74 16.48 -10.92
C ILE A 23 10.49 16.30 -12.24
N HIS A 24 9.81 16.54 -13.38
CA HIS A 24 10.39 16.42 -14.71
C HIS A 24 11.33 17.57 -15.07
N ILE A 25 11.17 18.72 -14.40
CA ILE A 25 11.87 19.97 -14.75
C ILE A 25 13.03 20.23 -13.79
N LEU A 26 12.80 20.04 -12.49
CA LEU A 26 13.75 20.39 -11.44
C LEU A 26 14.67 19.22 -11.14
N ASN A 27 15.78 19.14 -11.88
CA ASN A 27 16.79 18.08 -11.67
C ASN A 27 17.89 18.46 -10.64
N ILE A 28 17.73 19.58 -9.92
CA ILE A 28 18.70 20.00 -8.91
C ILE A 28 18.44 19.19 -7.63
N LYS A 29 19.37 18.28 -7.28
CA LYS A 29 19.29 17.34 -6.14
C LYS A 29 17.91 16.66 -6.05
N PRO A 30 17.68 15.60 -6.86
CA PRO A 30 16.36 14.99 -7.06
C PRO A 30 15.58 14.70 -5.77
N ILE A 31 16.25 14.26 -4.70
CA ILE A 31 15.60 13.94 -3.43
C ILE A 31 15.01 15.16 -2.70
N ILE A 32 15.59 16.35 -2.84
CA ILE A 32 15.05 17.58 -2.25
C ILE A 32 13.76 17.97 -2.97
N THR A 33 13.79 17.99 -4.30
CA THR A 33 12.62 18.23 -5.15
C THR A 33 11.50 17.24 -4.82
N TYR A 34 11.83 15.94 -4.76
CA TYR A 34 10.91 14.88 -4.36
C TYR A 34 10.26 15.16 -3.00
N SER A 35 11.08 15.51 -1.99
CA SER A 35 10.58 15.76 -0.63
C SER A 35 9.62 16.94 -0.55
N ILE A 36 9.97 18.05 -1.20
CA ILE A 36 9.13 19.26 -1.26
C ILE A 36 7.81 18.95 -1.94
N ILE A 37 7.85 18.26 -3.08
CA ILE A 37 6.65 17.93 -3.87
C ILE A 37 5.78 16.94 -3.10
N TYR A 38 6.35 15.93 -2.45
CA TYR A 38 5.59 14.96 -1.70
C TYR A 38 4.85 15.61 -0.52
N ILE A 39 5.52 16.39 0.32
CA ILE A 39 4.89 17.10 1.43
C ILE A 39 3.83 18.10 0.93
N SER A 40 4.17 18.92 -0.07
CA SER A 40 3.26 19.96 -0.57
C SER A 40 2.01 19.36 -1.21
N SER A 41 2.17 18.31 -2.03
CA SER A 41 1.06 17.61 -2.67
C SER A 41 0.16 16.91 -1.64
N SER A 42 0.74 16.35 -0.58
CA SER A 42 -0.02 15.75 0.53
C SER A 42 -0.88 16.76 1.30
N ILE A 43 -0.36 17.96 1.58
CA ILE A 43 -1.15 19.03 2.23
C ILE A 43 -2.32 19.44 1.32
N ILE A 44 -2.06 19.62 0.02
CA ILE A 44 -3.09 19.93 -0.96
C ILE A 44 -4.12 18.81 -1.06
N PHE A 45 -3.70 17.55 -0.98
CA PHE A 45 -4.60 16.40 -1.01
C PHE A 45 -5.57 16.37 0.18
N ILE A 46 -5.12 16.69 1.39
CA ILE A 46 -6.00 16.81 2.56
C ILE A 46 -7.06 17.88 2.32
N PHE A 47 -6.67 19.02 1.74
CA PHE A 47 -7.59 20.09 1.38
C PHE A 47 -8.56 19.71 0.24
N ILE A 48 -8.07 19.05 -0.81
CA ILE A 48 -8.91 18.51 -1.89
C ILE A 48 -9.92 17.50 -1.32
N SER A 49 -9.50 16.64 -0.41
CA SER A 49 -10.37 15.68 0.27
C SER A 49 -11.51 16.38 1.02
N TYR A 50 -11.21 17.48 1.73
CA TYR A 50 -12.25 18.31 2.35
C TYR A 50 -13.28 18.80 1.33
N LEU A 51 -12.82 19.29 0.18
CA LEU A 51 -13.69 19.79 -0.88
C LEU A 51 -14.55 18.68 -1.50
N ILE A 52 -13.98 17.48 -1.73
CA ILE A 52 -14.68 16.31 -2.26
C ILE A 52 -15.81 15.89 -1.30
N LEU A 53 -15.54 15.84 0.00
CA LEU A 53 -16.53 15.39 0.98
C LEU A 53 -17.64 16.42 1.21
N LYS A 54 -17.30 17.71 1.17
CA LYS A 54 -18.27 18.79 1.44
C LYS A 54 -19.17 19.14 0.26
N ASN A 55 -18.73 18.90 -0.97
CA ASN A 55 -19.40 19.41 -2.17
C ASN A 55 -19.88 18.30 -3.10
N GLU A 56 -21.00 18.55 -3.79
CA GLU A 56 -21.43 17.73 -4.92
C GLU A 56 -20.58 18.03 -6.16
N ILE A 57 -20.02 16.99 -6.77
CA ILE A 57 -19.15 17.11 -7.93
C ILE A 57 -19.86 16.43 -9.12
N PRO A 58 -20.22 17.18 -10.18
CA PRO A 58 -20.84 16.58 -11.36
C PRO A 58 -19.92 15.54 -12.00
N PHE A 59 -20.49 14.44 -12.48
CA PHE A 59 -19.74 13.30 -13.02
C PHE A 59 -18.67 13.67 -14.06
N ARG A 60 -18.95 14.62 -14.96
CA ARG A 60 -17.97 15.09 -15.95
C ARG A 60 -16.65 15.60 -15.33
N TYR A 61 -16.70 16.23 -14.16
CA TYR A 61 -15.51 16.68 -13.46
C TYR A 61 -14.80 15.51 -12.77
N VAL A 62 -15.55 14.53 -12.25
CA VAL A 62 -14.98 13.29 -11.72
C VAL A 62 -14.17 12.58 -12.82
N VAL A 63 -14.76 12.41 -14.01
CA VAL A 63 -14.06 11.83 -15.17
C VAL A 63 -12.82 12.63 -15.54
N GLY A 64 -12.93 13.96 -15.63
CA GLY A 64 -11.78 14.83 -15.93
C GLY A 64 -10.64 14.70 -14.91
N PHE A 65 -10.94 14.71 -13.62
CA PHE A 65 -9.92 14.55 -12.57
C PHE A 65 -9.33 13.14 -12.51
N VAL A 66 -10.11 12.09 -12.78
CA VAL A 66 -9.58 10.73 -12.93
C VAL A 66 -8.63 10.66 -14.11
N ALA A 67 -8.99 11.22 -15.27
CA ALA A 67 -8.13 11.26 -16.45
C ALA A 67 -6.82 12.00 -16.16
N VAL A 68 -6.87 13.13 -15.46
CA VAL A 68 -5.69 13.85 -14.98
C VAL A 68 -4.83 12.97 -14.06
N GLY A 69 -5.43 12.28 -13.09
CA GLY A 69 -4.72 11.35 -12.21
C GLY A 69 -4.05 10.20 -12.95
N ILE A 70 -4.63 9.72 -14.06
CA ILE A 70 -4.03 8.71 -14.94
C ILE A 70 -2.86 9.29 -15.74
N LEU A 71 -3.03 10.47 -16.33
CA LEU A 71 -1.97 11.14 -17.09
C LEU A 71 -0.74 11.45 -16.24
N LEU A 72 -0.95 11.82 -14.96
CA LEU A 72 0.15 12.00 -14.01
C LEU A 72 0.94 10.70 -13.80
N ARG A 73 0.25 9.58 -13.58
CA ARG A 73 0.90 8.26 -13.43
C ARG A 73 1.66 7.85 -14.69
N LEU A 74 1.04 8.06 -15.87
CA LEU A 74 1.66 7.79 -17.17
C LEU A 74 2.95 8.60 -17.36
N SER A 75 2.98 9.85 -16.91
CA SER A 75 4.15 10.72 -17.06
C SER A 75 5.41 10.15 -16.38
N PHE A 76 5.27 9.33 -15.33
CA PHE A 76 6.40 8.79 -14.57
C PHE A 76 6.97 7.47 -15.08
N ILE A 77 6.43 6.87 -16.15
CA ILE A 77 6.92 5.59 -16.70
C ILE A 77 8.40 5.64 -17.04
N SER A 78 8.86 6.76 -17.62
CA SER A 78 10.25 6.92 -18.08
C SER A 78 11.17 7.57 -17.05
N VAL A 79 10.66 7.92 -15.88
CA VAL A 79 11.44 8.56 -14.81
C VAL A 79 12.05 7.49 -13.92
N ASN A 80 13.31 7.61 -13.55
CA ASN A 80 13.91 6.68 -12.57
C ASN A 80 13.35 6.95 -11.15
N PRO A 81 13.13 5.90 -10.33
CA PRO A 81 12.81 6.05 -8.92
C PRO A 81 13.75 7.01 -8.19
N ILE A 82 13.20 7.79 -7.27
CA ILE A 82 13.94 8.82 -6.52
C ILE A 82 13.92 8.49 -5.03
N GLY A 83 12.76 8.12 -4.49
CA GLY A 83 12.55 7.88 -3.06
C GLY A 83 12.91 6.48 -2.58
N SER A 84 13.19 5.54 -3.49
CA SER A 84 13.53 4.15 -3.14
C SER A 84 14.49 3.51 -4.14
N ASP A 85 15.30 2.58 -3.63
CA ASP A 85 16.22 1.71 -4.37
C ASP A 85 15.70 0.27 -4.51
N ASP A 86 14.51 -0.06 -3.96
CA ASP A 86 13.93 -1.42 -3.99
C ASP A 86 13.80 -1.97 -5.42
N TYR A 87 13.62 -1.10 -6.41
CA TYR A 87 13.43 -1.54 -7.79
C TYR A 87 14.65 -2.26 -8.37
N TYR A 88 15.87 -1.97 -7.89
CA TYR A 88 17.04 -2.74 -8.29
C TYR A 88 16.92 -4.19 -7.86
N ARG A 89 16.33 -4.45 -6.68
CA ARG A 89 16.06 -5.80 -6.22
C ARG A 89 15.01 -6.48 -7.09
N TYR A 90 13.95 -5.78 -7.48
CA TYR A 90 12.94 -6.32 -8.40
C TYR A 90 13.56 -6.70 -9.74
N MET A 91 14.38 -5.82 -10.34
CA MET A 91 15.01 -6.10 -11.63
C MET A 91 16.04 -7.22 -11.54
N TRP A 92 16.77 -7.32 -10.43
CA TRP A 92 17.68 -8.44 -10.18
C TRP A 92 16.96 -9.77 -10.09
N ASP A 93 15.93 -9.87 -9.25
CA ASP A 93 15.15 -11.09 -9.10
C ASP A 93 14.51 -11.51 -10.44
N GLY A 94 14.00 -10.53 -11.20
CA GLY A 94 13.49 -10.74 -12.55
C GLY A 94 14.56 -11.26 -13.52
N LYS A 95 15.79 -10.72 -13.47
CA LYS A 95 16.94 -11.16 -14.26
C LYS A 95 17.33 -12.60 -13.93
N VAL A 96 17.47 -12.92 -12.64
CA VAL A 96 17.78 -14.28 -12.16
C VAL A 96 16.73 -15.27 -12.63
N GLN A 97 15.44 -14.94 -12.45
CA GLN A 97 14.36 -15.79 -12.91
C GLN A 97 14.31 -15.92 -14.45
N SER A 98 14.63 -14.86 -15.19
CA SER A 98 14.68 -14.90 -16.66
C SER A 98 15.79 -15.80 -17.20
N ALA A 99 16.86 -15.99 -16.42
CA ALA A 99 17.92 -16.95 -16.71
C ALA A 99 17.55 -18.40 -16.35
N GLY A 100 16.30 -18.66 -15.92
CA GLY A 100 15.84 -19.98 -15.48
C GLY A 100 16.33 -20.39 -14.10
N ILE A 101 16.87 -19.46 -13.32
CA ILE A 101 17.41 -19.72 -11.99
C ILE A 101 16.35 -19.36 -10.94
N ASN A 102 16.18 -20.24 -9.95
CA ASN A 102 15.27 -19.98 -8.84
C ASN A 102 15.79 -18.79 -7.97
N PRO A 103 15.04 -17.67 -7.84
CA PRO A 103 15.48 -16.47 -7.11
C PRO A 103 15.61 -16.66 -5.58
N TYR A 104 15.10 -17.76 -5.04
CA TYR A 104 15.22 -18.13 -3.62
C TYR A 104 16.47 -18.96 -3.29
N LEU A 105 17.33 -19.29 -4.26
CA LEU A 105 18.51 -20.13 -4.03
C LEU A 105 19.72 -19.35 -3.52
N TYR A 106 20.06 -18.28 -4.23
CA TYR A 106 21.37 -17.65 -4.14
C TYR A 106 21.28 -16.19 -3.70
N LEU A 107 22.33 -15.73 -3.02
CA LEU A 107 22.52 -14.31 -2.74
C LEU A 107 22.94 -13.59 -4.04
N PRO A 108 22.63 -12.30 -4.19
CA PRO A 108 23.08 -11.51 -5.34
C PRO A 108 24.57 -11.62 -5.71
N HIS A 109 25.44 -11.76 -4.71
CA HIS A 109 26.90 -11.89 -4.91
C HIS A 109 27.43 -13.33 -4.99
N ASP A 110 26.56 -14.34 -5.06
CA ASP A 110 26.98 -15.74 -5.17
C ASP A 110 27.77 -16.00 -6.47
N PRO A 111 28.89 -16.76 -6.43
CA PRO A 111 29.69 -17.06 -7.62
C PRO A 111 28.90 -17.64 -8.80
N VAL A 112 27.81 -18.38 -8.53
CA VAL A 112 26.95 -18.97 -9.56
C VAL A 112 26.25 -17.91 -10.42
N LEU A 113 26.07 -16.68 -9.90
CA LEU A 113 25.35 -15.60 -10.56
C LEU A 113 26.26 -14.53 -11.21
N LEU A 114 27.59 -14.72 -11.20
CA LEU A 114 28.55 -13.74 -11.73
C LEU A 114 28.30 -13.38 -13.20
N ASN A 115 27.86 -14.34 -14.01
CA ASN A 115 27.53 -14.11 -15.42
C ASN A 115 26.29 -13.22 -15.62
N LEU A 116 25.48 -13.01 -14.58
CA LEU A 116 24.33 -12.11 -14.60
C LEU A 116 24.66 -10.71 -14.09
N HIS A 117 25.89 -10.42 -13.67
CA HIS A 117 26.25 -9.08 -13.19
C HIS A 117 26.34 -8.09 -14.36
N SER A 118 25.98 -6.84 -14.09
CA SER A 118 26.14 -5.69 -14.98
C SER A 118 26.87 -4.56 -14.24
N GLU A 119 27.09 -3.44 -14.91
CA GLU A 119 27.68 -2.25 -14.28
C GLU A 119 26.79 -1.68 -13.14
N ILE A 120 25.48 -1.97 -13.17
CA ILE A 120 24.48 -1.42 -12.25
C ILE A 120 24.08 -2.45 -11.19
N ILE A 121 23.75 -3.67 -11.61
CA ILE A 121 23.19 -4.72 -10.74
C ILE A 121 24.21 -5.88 -10.66
N PRO A 122 24.60 -6.36 -9.46
CA PRO A 122 23.93 -6.16 -8.17
C PRO A 122 24.40 -4.97 -7.33
N LYS A 123 25.32 -4.12 -7.82
CA LYS A 123 25.96 -3.05 -7.02
C LYS A 123 24.98 -2.11 -6.30
N LEU A 124 23.83 -1.81 -6.93
CA LEU A 124 22.81 -0.93 -6.37
C LEU A 124 21.65 -1.66 -5.68
N ILE A 125 21.69 -2.99 -5.58
CA ILE A 125 20.68 -3.75 -4.84
C ILE A 125 20.80 -3.43 -3.36
N ASN A 126 19.66 -3.17 -2.72
CA ASN A 126 19.59 -3.09 -1.27
C ASN A 126 19.54 -4.47 -0.62
N ASN A 127 20.14 -4.58 0.57
CA ASN A 127 20.25 -5.84 1.33
C ASN A 127 20.79 -7.02 0.49
N PRO A 128 21.93 -6.87 -0.22
CA PRO A 128 22.47 -7.92 -1.09
C PRO A 128 22.93 -9.16 -0.32
N GLU A 129 22.97 -9.11 1.01
CA GLU A 129 23.19 -10.23 1.92
C GLU A 129 21.95 -11.13 2.13
N LEU A 130 20.80 -10.77 1.58
CA LEU A 130 19.57 -11.56 1.65
C LEU A 130 19.20 -12.20 0.31
N LYS A 131 18.66 -13.41 0.39
CA LYS A 131 17.88 -14.01 -0.72
C LYS A 131 16.57 -13.25 -0.87
N THR A 132 15.80 -13.55 -1.91
CA THR A 132 14.56 -12.81 -2.12
C THR A 132 13.55 -13.02 -0.99
N ILE A 133 12.92 -11.93 -0.57
CA ILE A 133 11.86 -11.92 0.45
C ILE A 133 10.46 -11.92 -0.18
N TYR A 134 10.36 -11.76 -1.50
CA TYR A 134 9.10 -11.54 -2.18
C TYR A 134 8.44 -12.87 -2.54
N PHE A 135 7.12 -12.91 -2.44
CA PHE A 135 6.33 -14.10 -2.76
C PHE A 135 6.19 -14.31 -4.28
N PRO A 136 5.79 -15.53 -4.70
CA PRO A 136 5.83 -15.96 -6.10
C PRO A 136 5.16 -15.04 -7.12
N LEU A 137 3.99 -14.45 -6.80
CA LEU A 137 3.33 -13.54 -7.75
C LEU A 137 4.21 -12.31 -8.05
N SER A 138 4.86 -11.75 -7.03
CA SER A 138 5.81 -10.65 -7.21
C SER A 138 7.00 -11.09 -8.07
N GLN A 139 7.52 -12.30 -7.86
CA GLN A 139 8.60 -12.87 -8.68
C GLN A 139 8.23 -12.95 -10.17
N TRP A 140 7.02 -13.42 -10.49
CA TRP A 140 6.52 -13.44 -11.86
C TRP A 140 6.34 -12.03 -12.46
N LEU A 141 5.95 -11.05 -11.65
CA LEU A 141 5.84 -9.65 -12.08
C LEU A 141 7.22 -9.02 -12.32
N PHE A 142 8.23 -9.39 -11.52
CA PHE A 142 9.62 -9.00 -11.73
C PHE A 142 10.18 -9.60 -13.01
N TYR A 143 9.96 -10.89 -13.24
CA TYR A 143 10.31 -11.57 -14.49
C TYR A 143 9.66 -10.88 -15.70
N ALA A 144 8.36 -10.58 -15.64
CA ALA A 144 7.66 -9.89 -16.72
C ALA A 144 8.19 -8.47 -16.95
N GLY A 145 8.44 -7.72 -15.87
CA GLY A 145 9.03 -6.38 -15.94
C GLY A 145 10.41 -6.39 -16.59
N TYR A 146 11.30 -7.27 -16.14
CA TYR A 146 12.64 -7.45 -16.71
C TYR A 146 12.57 -7.91 -18.17
N SER A 147 11.65 -8.82 -18.52
CA SER A 147 11.51 -9.31 -19.90
C SER A 147 11.06 -8.22 -20.88
N LEU A 148 10.33 -7.19 -20.41
CA LEU A 148 9.89 -6.07 -21.25
C LEU A 148 10.99 -5.04 -21.52
N SER A 149 11.85 -4.78 -20.53
CA SER A 149 12.72 -3.60 -20.55
C SER A 149 14.16 -3.84 -20.06
N GLY A 150 14.53 -5.09 -19.80
CA GLY A 150 15.81 -5.45 -19.19
C GLY A 150 15.97 -4.81 -17.81
N GLU A 151 17.14 -4.24 -17.55
CA GLU A 151 17.43 -3.53 -16.30
C GLU A 151 16.78 -2.14 -16.20
N SER A 152 16.16 -1.66 -17.30
CA SER A 152 15.37 -0.44 -17.24
C SER A 152 14.05 -0.68 -16.53
N VAL A 153 13.62 0.27 -15.71
CA VAL A 153 12.41 0.15 -14.89
C VAL A 153 11.10 0.37 -15.67
N TRP A 154 11.16 0.86 -16.91
CA TRP A 154 9.95 1.30 -17.63
C TRP A 154 8.94 0.17 -17.88
N GLY A 155 9.40 -1.05 -18.16
CA GLY A 155 8.54 -2.21 -18.40
C GLY A 155 7.80 -2.64 -17.15
N TYR A 156 8.51 -2.63 -16.01
CA TYR A 156 7.91 -2.87 -14.70
C TYR A 156 6.91 -1.76 -14.29
N LYS A 157 7.24 -0.49 -14.58
CA LYS A 157 6.31 0.63 -14.37
C LYS A 157 5.08 0.58 -15.27
N LEU A 158 5.20 0.05 -16.48
CA LEU A 158 4.05 -0.19 -17.36
C LEU A 158 3.10 -1.21 -16.73
N LEU A 159 3.62 -2.30 -16.14
CA LEU A 159 2.81 -3.27 -15.40
C LEU A 159 2.13 -2.61 -14.19
N LEU A 160 2.85 -1.77 -13.43
CA LEU A 160 2.25 -1.01 -12.32
C LEU A 160 1.17 -0.04 -12.78
N LEU A 161 1.34 0.63 -13.93
CA LEU A 161 0.30 1.49 -14.50
C LEU A 161 -0.96 0.68 -14.83
N VAL A 162 -0.81 -0.47 -15.48
CA VAL A 162 -1.94 -1.38 -15.75
C VAL A 162 -2.63 -1.79 -14.45
N SER A 163 -1.84 -2.11 -13.41
CA SER A 163 -2.35 -2.43 -12.08
C SER A 163 -3.14 -1.27 -11.46
N GLU A 164 -2.63 -0.04 -11.54
CA GLU A 164 -3.32 1.17 -11.05
C GLU A 164 -4.63 1.45 -11.81
N LEU A 165 -4.66 1.21 -13.12
CA LEU A 165 -5.88 1.31 -13.92
C LEU A 165 -6.91 0.25 -13.51
N MET A 166 -6.46 -0.98 -13.25
CA MET A 166 -7.29 -2.05 -12.70
C MET A 166 -7.83 -1.69 -11.31
N THR A 167 -7.03 -1.03 -10.46
CA THR A 167 -7.46 -0.55 -9.15
C THR A 167 -8.58 0.48 -9.27
N LEU A 168 -8.40 1.50 -10.12
CA LEU A 168 -9.43 2.52 -10.38
C LEU A 168 -10.71 1.89 -10.94
N PHE A 169 -10.58 0.93 -11.86
CA PHE A 169 -11.73 0.22 -12.41
C PHE A 169 -12.47 -0.61 -11.35
N ALA A 170 -11.74 -1.40 -10.55
CA ALA A 170 -12.33 -2.20 -9.48
C ALA A 170 -13.02 -1.32 -8.41
N LEU A 171 -12.41 -0.17 -8.08
CA LEU A 171 -13.01 0.83 -7.19
C LEU A 171 -14.30 1.41 -7.77
N PHE A 172 -14.30 1.77 -9.05
CA PHE A 172 -15.50 2.26 -9.73
C PHE A 172 -16.64 1.23 -9.67
N LEU A 173 -16.36 -0.05 -9.97
CA LEU A 173 -17.33 -1.13 -9.87
C LEU A 173 -17.89 -1.27 -8.45
N LEU A 174 -17.02 -1.21 -7.42
CA LEU A 174 -17.42 -1.34 -6.03
C LEU A 174 -18.24 -0.13 -5.54
N ILE A 175 -17.84 1.09 -5.91
CA ILE A 175 -18.60 2.33 -5.65
C ILE A 175 -20.00 2.24 -6.23
N LYS A 176 -20.12 1.80 -7.49
CA LYS A 176 -21.43 1.59 -8.16
C LYS A 176 -22.25 0.53 -7.45
N LYS A 177 -21.64 -0.62 -7.10
CA LYS A 177 -22.32 -1.72 -6.41
C LYS A 177 -22.85 -1.31 -5.03
N LYS A 178 -22.07 -0.53 -4.28
CA LYS A 178 -22.44 0.03 -2.97
C LYS A 178 -23.29 1.30 -3.04
N LYS A 179 -23.59 1.80 -4.27
CA LYS A 179 -24.35 3.04 -4.52
C LYS A 179 -23.74 4.26 -3.81
N LEU A 180 -22.42 4.32 -3.74
CA LEU A 180 -21.69 5.44 -3.15
C LEU A 180 -21.56 6.59 -4.16
N PRO A 181 -21.41 7.85 -3.70
CA PRO A 181 -21.09 8.97 -4.57
C PRO A 181 -19.81 8.73 -5.38
N GLU A 182 -19.91 8.81 -6.71
CA GLU A 182 -18.80 8.57 -7.64
C GLU A 182 -17.58 9.46 -7.39
N LYS A 183 -17.82 10.67 -6.86
CA LYS A 183 -16.77 11.62 -6.47
C LYS A 183 -15.74 11.05 -5.49
N TYR A 184 -16.08 10.00 -4.73
CA TYR A 184 -15.14 9.39 -3.79
C TYR A 184 -13.99 8.67 -4.45
N ILE A 185 -14.10 8.27 -5.73
CA ILE A 185 -12.96 7.70 -6.48
C ILE A 185 -11.77 8.68 -6.54
N LEU A 186 -12.04 9.99 -6.46
CA LEU A 186 -11.02 11.03 -6.47
C LEU A 186 -10.09 10.98 -5.25
N LEU A 187 -10.54 10.39 -4.13
CA LEU A 187 -9.70 10.18 -2.94
C LEU A 187 -8.54 9.20 -3.19
N TYR A 188 -8.62 8.38 -4.23
CA TYR A 188 -7.52 7.52 -4.68
C TYR A 188 -6.84 8.08 -5.94
N ALA A 189 -7.64 8.51 -6.94
CA ALA A 189 -7.12 8.98 -8.21
C ALA A 189 -6.17 10.19 -8.08
N LEU A 190 -6.47 11.11 -7.14
CA LEU A 190 -5.66 12.29 -6.85
C LEU A 190 -4.77 12.14 -5.62
N CYS A 191 -4.69 10.94 -5.02
CA CYS A 191 -3.88 10.73 -3.83
C CYS A 191 -2.39 10.75 -4.19
N PRO A 192 -1.57 11.62 -3.57
CA PRO A 192 -0.13 11.69 -3.86
C PRO A 192 0.60 10.41 -3.53
N LEU A 193 0.18 9.70 -2.48
CA LEU A 193 0.83 8.48 -2.00
C LEU A 193 0.96 7.42 -3.10
N PRO A 194 -0.11 6.88 -3.73
CA PRO A 194 0.02 5.88 -4.80
C PRO A 194 0.69 6.44 -6.06
N ILE A 195 0.52 7.74 -6.38
CA ILE A 195 1.20 8.35 -7.54
C ILE A 195 2.72 8.29 -7.35
N ILE A 196 3.21 8.74 -6.20
CA ILE A 196 4.64 8.77 -5.90
C ILE A 196 5.16 7.35 -5.68
N GLN A 197 4.54 6.59 -4.79
CA GLN A 197 5.07 5.29 -4.40
C GLN A 197 5.03 4.26 -5.53
N PHE A 198 4.03 4.30 -6.42
CA PHE A 198 3.92 3.28 -7.48
C PHE A 198 4.37 3.80 -8.84
N SER A 199 3.93 5.00 -9.24
CA SER A 199 4.27 5.47 -10.59
C SER A 199 5.69 6.05 -10.66
N LEU A 200 6.14 6.72 -9.60
CA LEU A 200 7.50 7.25 -9.52
C LEU A 200 8.50 6.24 -8.93
N ASP A 201 8.24 5.69 -7.75
CA ASP A 201 9.21 4.84 -7.05
C ASP A 201 9.05 3.34 -7.29
N ALA A 202 8.05 2.94 -8.07
CA ALA A 202 7.84 1.57 -8.52
C ALA A 202 7.68 0.56 -7.36
N HIS A 203 7.05 0.92 -6.24
CA HIS A 203 6.80 -0.05 -5.17
C HIS A 203 5.78 -1.13 -5.61
N LEU A 204 6.13 -2.38 -5.29
CA LEU A 204 5.38 -3.57 -5.70
C LEU A 204 3.96 -3.65 -5.13
N ASP A 205 3.68 -2.97 -4.01
CA ASP A 205 2.37 -3.00 -3.34
C ASP A 205 1.22 -2.59 -4.27
N GLY A 206 1.49 -1.74 -5.28
CA GLY A 206 0.53 -1.37 -6.31
C GLY A 206 -0.06 -2.54 -7.08
N PHE A 207 0.62 -3.70 -7.15
CA PHE A 207 0.09 -4.94 -7.73
C PHE A 207 -0.94 -5.65 -6.87
N GLY A 208 -0.90 -5.43 -5.57
CA GLY A 208 -1.78 -6.08 -4.61
C GLY A 208 -3.14 -5.40 -4.50
N LEU A 209 -3.18 -4.08 -4.73
CA LEU A 209 -4.39 -3.26 -4.58
C LEU A 209 -5.55 -3.69 -5.48
N PRO A 210 -5.39 -3.93 -6.80
CA PRO A 210 -6.53 -4.35 -7.60
C PRO A 210 -7.02 -5.74 -7.17
N LEU A 211 -6.12 -6.64 -6.77
CA LEU A 211 -6.47 -7.97 -6.32
C LEU A 211 -7.36 -7.91 -5.07
N LEU A 212 -6.99 -7.07 -4.10
CA LEU A 212 -7.79 -6.82 -2.92
C LEU A 212 -9.15 -6.20 -3.26
N ILE A 213 -9.20 -5.14 -4.07
CA ILE A 213 -10.48 -4.47 -4.37
C ILE A 213 -11.40 -5.36 -5.20
N PHE A 214 -10.88 -6.14 -6.14
CA PHE A 214 -11.67 -7.17 -6.82
C PHE A 214 -12.18 -8.24 -5.85
N ALA A 215 -11.37 -8.67 -4.88
CA ALA A 215 -11.82 -9.58 -3.84
C ALA A 215 -13.01 -9.00 -3.06
N LEU A 216 -12.94 -7.73 -2.64
CA LEU A 216 -14.03 -7.04 -1.96
C LEU A 216 -15.27 -6.89 -2.86
N PHE A 217 -15.07 -6.50 -4.12
CA PHE A 217 -16.14 -6.35 -5.11
C PHE A 217 -16.89 -7.67 -5.34
N PHE A 218 -16.17 -8.75 -5.64
CA PHE A 218 -16.80 -10.04 -5.88
C PHE A 218 -17.50 -10.61 -4.64
N TYR A 219 -17.00 -10.29 -3.44
CA TYR A 219 -17.70 -10.68 -2.22
C TYR A 219 -19.05 -9.96 -2.11
N VAL A 220 -19.08 -8.64 -2.33
CA VAL A 220 -20.32 -7.84 -2.33
C VAL A 220 -21.25 -8.23 -3.49
N ASP A 221 -20.69 -8.69 -4.61
CA ASP A 221 -21.44 -9.22 -5.76
C ASP A 221 -21.89 -10.69 -5.59
N ASN A 222 -21.72 -11.26 -4.40
CA ASN A 222 -22.07 -12.66 -4.07
C ASN A 222 -21.32 -13.73 -4.89
N LYS A 223 -20.23 -13.36 -5.58
CA LYS A 223 -19.30 -14.26 -6.28
C LYS A 223 -18.17 -14.69 -5.34
N LYS A 224 -18.55 -15.36 -4.24
CA LYS A 224 -17.64 -15.64 -3.10
C LYS A 224 -16.39 -16.43 -3.49
N ILE A 225 -16.49 -17.43 -4.37
CA ILE A 225 -15.33 -18.22 -4.80
C ILE A 225 -14.29 -17.32 -5.48
N LEU A 226 -14.73 -16.46 -6.42
CA LEU A 226 -13.84 -15.55 -7.12
C LEU A 226 -13.21 -14.56 -6.14
N SER A 227 -14.00 -14.02 -5.21
CA SER A 227 -13.49 -13.18 -4.13
C SER A 227 -12.33 -13.84 -3.36
N LEU A 228 -12.51 -15.09 -2.95
CA LEU A 228 -11.52 -15.83 -2.18
C LEU A 228 -10.26 -16.19 -2.99
N ILE A 229 -10.39 -16.44 -4.28
CA ILE A 229 -9.23 -16.62 -5.19
C ILE A 229 -8.42 -15.33 -5.26
N PHE A 230 -9.08 -14.19 -5.54
CA PHE A 230 -8.42 -12.88 -5.61
C PHE A 230 -7.77 -12.50 -4.28
N LEU A 231 -8.39 -12.88 -3.15
CA LEU A 231 -7.82 -12.67 -1.82
C LEU A 231 -6.53 -13.46 -1.62
N GLY A 232 -6.49 -14.75 -2.02
CA GLY A 232 -5.28 -15.55 -1.98
C GLY A 232 -4.17 -15.05 -2.92
N LEU A 233 -4.53 -14.53 -4.10
CA LEU A 233 -3.58 -13.86 -5.00
C LEU A 233 -3.01 -12.59 -4.36
N SER A 234 -3.85 -11.77 -3.72
CA SER A 234 -3.41 -10.56 -3.00
C SER A 234 -2.39 -10.88 -1.91
N PHE A 235 -2.53 -12.01 -1.20
CA PHE A 235 -1.57 -12.45 -0.18
C PHE A 235 -0.18 -12.67 -0.75
N SER A 236 -0.11 -13.14 -2.00
CA SER A 236 1.16 -13.36 -2.71
C SER A 236 1.83 -12.07 -3.20
N ILE A 237 1.19 -10.91 -3.04
CA ILE A 237 1.88 -9.62 -3.14
C ILE A 237 2.25 -9.12 -1.75
N LYS A 238 1.26 -9.03 -0.86
CA LYS A 238 1.43 -8.60 0.53
C LYS A 238 0.34 -9.19 1.42
N PRO A 239 0.65 -9.65 2.64
CA PRO A 239 -0.33 -10.32 3.51
C PRO A 239 -1.37 -9.39 4.18
N VAL A 240 -1.59 -8.16 3.71
CA VAL A 240 -2.58 -7.23 4.30
C VAL A 240 -4.02 -7.77 4.16
N GLY A 241 -4.30 -8.50 3.08
CA GLY A 241 -5.60 -9.14 2.87
C GLY A 241 -5.98 -10.17 3.96
N PHE A 242 -5.01 -10.74 4.68
CA PHE A 242 -5.29 -11.80 5.68
C PHE A 242 -6.24 -11.33 6.78
N LEU A 243 -6.23 -10.04 7.12
CA LEU A 243 -7.14 -9.44 8.10
C LEU A 243 -8.61 -9.63 7.73
N PHE A 244 -8.92 -9.86 6.45
CA PHE A 244 -10.28 -10.06 6.01
C PHE A 244 -10.81 -11.46 6.33
N LEU A 245 -9.95 -12.48 6.40
CA LEU A 245 -10.35 -13.87 6.64
C LEU A 245 -11.16 -14.07 7.93
N PRO A 246 -10.69 -13.63 9.13
CA PRO A 246 -11.47 -13.79 10.34
C PRO A 246 -12.79 -13.02 10.26
N ILE A 247 -12.82 -11.84 9.63
CA ILE A 247 -14.05 -11.08 9.44
C ILE A 247 -15.06 -11.88 8.61
N LEU A 248 -14.63 -12.42 7.45
CA LEU A 248 -15.46 -13.26 6.60
C LEU A 248 -15.93 -14.53 7.32
N PHE A 249 -15.02 -15.19 8.04
CA PHE A 249 -15.31 -16.44 8.74
C PHE A 249 -16.43 -16.29 9.76
N PHE A 250 -16.39 -15.22 10.57
CA PHE A 250 -17.43 -14.94 11.56
C PHE A 250 -18.67 -14.26 10.95
N TYR A 251 -18.55 -13.62 9.79
CA TYR A 251 -19.69 -13.05 9.06
C TYR A 251 -20.57 -14.15 8.43
N GLU A 252 -19.97 -15.21 7.90
CA GLU A 252 -20.72 -16.33 7.33
C GLU A 252 -21.34 -17.24 8.39
N LYS A 253 -22.57 -17.68 8.12
CA LYS A 253 -23.33 -18.57 9.01
C LYS A 253 -23.13 -20.05 8.70
N LYS A 254 -22.89 -20.40 7.43
CA LYS A 254 -22.77 -21.78 6.98
C LYS A 254 -21.34 -22.29 7.18
N LEU A 255 -21.20 -23.48 7.77
CA LEU A 255 -19.90 -24.13 7.94
C LEU A 255 -19.17 -24.34 6.61
N THR A 256 -19.90 -24.69 5.56
CA THR A 256 -19.33 -24.88 4.21
C THR A 256 -18.70 -23.60 3.65
N ASP A 257 -19.30 -22.44 3.89
CA ASP A 257 -18.73 -21.16 3.45
C ASP A 257 -17.52 -20.77 4.31
N ARG A 258 -17.54 -21.06 5.61
CA ARG A 258 -16.38 -20.89 6.51
C ARG A 258 -15.17 -21.73 6.09
N ILE A 259 -15.41 -22.99 5.72
CA ILE A 259 -14.36 -23.87 5.18
C ILE A 259 -13.77 -23.27 3.90
N LYS A 260 -14.61 -22.82 2.96
CA LYS A 260 -14.15 -22.16 1.73
C LYS A 260 -13.30 -20.92 2.01
N ILE A 261 -13.70 -20.09 2.98
CA ILE A 261 -12.96 -18.88 3.37
C ILE A 261 -11.53 -19.20 3.80
N VAL A 262 -11.29 -20.35 4.42
CA VAL A 262 -9.94 -20.76 4.82
C VAL A 262 -9.20 -21.40 3.64
N PHE A 263 -9.79 -22.41 3.01
CA PHE A 263 -9.06 -23.26 2.06
C PHE A 263 -8.86 -22.61 0.68
N ILE A 264 -9.82 -21.85 0.15
CA ILE A 264 -9.68 -21.28 -1.20
C ILE A 264 -8.55 -20.25 -1.28
N PRO A 265 -8.47 -19.24 -0.38
CA PRO A 265 -7.34 -18.31 -0.39
C PRO A 265 -6.01 -19.01 -0.08
N ALA A 266 -6.01 -20.01 0.82
CA ALA A 266 -4.81 -20.77 1.14
C ALA A 266 -4.28 -21.57 -0.06
N ILE A 267 -5.16 -22.23 -0.83
CA ILE A 267 -4.78 -22.93 -2.07
C ILE A 267 -4.29 -21.94 -3.11
N ALA A 268 -5.03 -20.86 -3.37
CA ALA A 268 -4.65 -19.84 -4.35
C ALA A 268 -3.30 -19.18 -4.02
N PHE A 269 -2.99 -18.99 -2.74
CA PHE A 269 -1.68 -18.51 -2.28
C PHE A 269 -0.59 -19.59 -2.45
N SER A 270 -0.83 -20.81 -1.96
CA SER A 270 0.20 -21.85 -1.83
C SER A 270 0.59 -22.48 -3.17
N ILE A 271 -0.34 -22.61 -4.11
CA ILE A 271 -0.08 -23.23 -5.42
C ILE A 271 1.02 -22.50 -6.21
N GLN A 272 1.20 -21.20 -5.95
CA GLN A 272 2.18 -20.37 -6.63
C GLN A 272 3.62 -20.68 -6.17
N PHE A 273 3.79 -21.33 -5.02
CA PHE A 273 5.10 -21.74 -4.50
C PHE A 273 5.61 -23.05 -5.12
N LEU A 274 4.76 -23.80 -5.83
CA LEU A 274 5.13 -25.10 -6.42
C LEU A 274 6.43 -25.07 -7.25
N PRO A 275 6.70 -24.05 -8.09
CA PRO A 275 7.96 -24.01 -8.86
C PRO A 275 9.23 -23.86 -8.00
N TYR A 276 9.12 -23.40 -6.75
CA TYR A 276 10.25 -22.97 -5.92
C TYR A 276 10.48 -23.86 -4.70
N ILE A 277 9.41 -24.39 -4.11
CA ILE A 277 9.44 -25.06 -2.80
C ILE A 277 10.23 -26.38 -2.80
N PHE A 278 10.38 -27.01 -3.97
CA PHE A 278 11.12 -28.28 -4.08
C PHE A 278 12.64 -28.09 -4.20
N SER A 279 13.11 -26.88 -4.52
CA SER A 279 14.54 -26.58 -4.68
C SER A 279 15.09 -25.63 -3.62
N SER A 280 14.23 -24.94 -2.86
CA SER A 280 14.63 -23.89 -1.92
C SER A 280 13.64 -23.79 -0.77
N ASN A 281 13.98 -23.00 0.26
CA ASN A 281 13.01 -22.55 1.28
C ASN A 281 12.60 -21.09 0.99
N PRO A 282 11.45 -20.84 0.34
CA PRO A 282 11.02 -19.50 -0.04
C PRO A 282 10.69 -18.56 1.12
N PHE A 283 10.62 -19.07 2.36
CA PHE A 283 10.26 -18.31 3.54
C PHE A 283 11.46 -17.89 4.40
N GLU A 284 12.66 -18.41 4.13
CA GLU A 284 13.86 -18.17 4.94
C GLU A 284 14.18 -16.68 5.09
N ALA A 285 14.44 -15.99 3.97
CA ALA A 285 14.78 -14.57 3.97
C ALA A 285 13.61 -13.70 4.44
N PHE A 286 12.37 -14.08 4.09
CA PHE A 286 11.17 -13.39 4.57
C PHE A 286 11.09 -13.39 6.11
N PHE A 287 11.33 -14.53 6.76
CA PHE A 287 11.29 -14.60 8.23
C PHE A 287 12.46 -13.85 8.89
N ILE A 288 13.64 -13.83 8.27
CA ILE A 288 14.75 -12.99 8.74
C ILE A 288 14.34 -11.52 8.69
N TYR A 289 13.85 -11.05 7.54
CA TYR A 289 13.39 -9.68 7.37
C TYR A 289 12.31 -9.31 8.39
N ALA A 290 11.27 -10.15 8.53
CA ALA A 290 10.14 -9.93 9.44
C ALA A 290 10.53 -9.86 10.93
N LYS A 291 11.65 -10.50 11.32
CA LYS A 291 12.16 -10.49 12.70
C LYS A 291 12.98 -9.26 13.03
N HIS A 292 13.69 -8.69 12.05
CA HIS A 292 14.69 -7.67 12.31
C HIS A 292 14.26 -6.27 11.88
N TRP A 293 13.56 -6.12 10.76
CA TRP A 293 13.23 -4.79 10.21
C TRP A 293 12.24 -4.03 11.08
N THR A 294 12.52 -2.75 11.33
CA THR A 294 11.68 -1.81 12.08
C THR A 294 11.71 -0.46 11.37
N PHE A 295 10.56 0.19 11.23
CA PHE A 295 10.49 1.54 10.69
C PHE A 295 9.11 2.16 10.97
N ASN A 296 9.08 3.37 11.51
CA ASN A 296 7.90 4.21 11.64
C ASN A 296 6.73 3.57 12.42
N GLY A 297 7.00 2.66 13.35
CA GLY A 297 5.97 1.98 14.15
C GLY A 297 5.81 2.63 15.53
N ILE A 298 4.78 3.48 15.74
CA ILE A 298 4.63 4.23 17.00
C ILE A 298 4.51 3.34 18.24
N VAL A 299 3.62 2.34 18.22
CA VAL A 299 3.37 1.49 19.39
C VAL A 299 4.58 0.60 19.65
N PHE A 300 5.17 0.06 18.58
CA PHE A 300 6.40 -0.73 18.67
C PHE A 300 7.55 0.09 19.26
N ASN A 301 7.79 1.30 18.77
CA ASN A 301 8.88 2.15 19.25
C ASN A 301 8.71 2.52 20.73
N ILE A 302 7.49 2.84 21.18
CA ILE A 302 7.20 3.10 22.59
C ILE A 302 7.52 1.86 23.44
N ILE A 303 6.98 0.70 23.08
CA ILE A 303 7.19 -0.55 23.85
C ILE A 303 8.67 -0.95 23.85
N ASN A 304 9.32 -0.94 22.68
CA ASN A 304 10.71 -1.33 22.52
C ASN A 304 11.67 -0.36 23.24
N SER A 305 11.34 0.93 23.35
CA SER A 305 12.14 1.89 24.12
C SER A 305 12.20 1.54 25.62
N SER A 306 11.14 0.93 26.15
CA SER A 306 11.07 0.52 27.56
C SER A 306 11.62 -0.89 27.79
N ILE A 307 11.28 -1.85 26.92
CA ILE A 307 11.64 -3.26 27.11
C ILE A 307 13.05 -3.57 26.56
N GLN A 308 13.50 -2.84 25.54
CA GLN A 308 14.78 -3.05 24.85
C GLN A 308 14.95 -4.48 24.29
N ASN A 309 13.83 -5.15 23.97
CA ASN A 309 13.80 -6.46 23.33
C ASN A 309 12.84 -6.45 22.14
N ASN A 310 13.41 -6.53 20.94
CA ASN A 310 12.67 -6.44 19.68
C ASN A 310 11.58 -7.52 19.56
N GLN A 311 11.90 -8.77 19.88
CA GLN A 311 10.94 -9.89 19.77
C GLN A 311 9.78 -9.73 20.75
N THR A 312 10.07 -9.44 22.01
CA THR A 312 9.04 -9.21 23.03
C THR A 312 8.15 -8.03 22.64
N ALA A 313 8.72 -6.93 22.14
CA ALA A 313 7.95 -5.77 21.69
C ALA A 313 7.01 -6.11 20.51
N ARG A 314 7.47 -6.89 19.53
CA ARG A 314 6.60 -7.39 18.43
C ARG A 314 5.47 -8.26 18.93
N ILE A 315 5.74 -9.18 19.86
CA ILE A 315 4.72 -10.07 20.44
C ILE A 315 3.64 -9.23 21.14
N ILE A 316 4.04 -8.25 21.96
CA ILE A 316 3.10 -7.37 22.64
C ILE A 316 2.26 -6.57 21.63
N CYS A 317 2.89 -6.01 20.59
CA CYS A 317 2.17 -5.32 19.52
C CYS A 317 1.13 -6.22 18.83
N GLY A 318 1.50 -7.47 18.53
CA GLY A 318 0.59 -8.46 17.95
C GLY A 318 -0.58 -8.81 18.88
N ILE A 319 -0.33 -8.96 20.18
CA ILE A 319 -1.38 -9.18 21.19
C ILE A 319 -2.32 -7.98 21.26
N LEU A 320 -1.79 -6.76 21.32
CA LEU A 320 -2.58 -5.53 21.35
C LEU A 320 -3.42 -5.36 20.08
N LEU A 321 -2.85 -5.66 18.91
CA LEU A 321 -3.59 -5.68 17.65
C LEU A 321 -4.79 -6.64 17.73
N VAL A 322 -4.58 -7.87 18.19
CA VAL A 322 -5.66 -8.86 18.33
C VAL A 322 -6.72 -8.38 19.32
N ILE A 323 -6.33 -7.87 20.50
CA ILE A 323 -7.26 -7.33 21.50
C ILE A 323 -8.10 -6.20 20.92
N CYS A 324 -7.48 -5.25 20.22
CA CYS A 324 -8.19 -4.14 19.59
C CYS A 324 -9.03 -4.58 18.40
N PHE A 325 -8.65 -5.64 17.68
CA PHE A 325 -9.34 -6.15 16.51
C PHE A 325 -10.58 -6.99 16.84
N LEU A 326 -10.55 -7.81 17.90
CA LEU A 326 -11.63 -8.72 18.28
C LEU A 326 -13.01 -8.04 18.38
N PRO A 327 -13.18 -6.86 19.01
CA PRO A 327 -14.47 -6.17 19.06
C PRO A 327 -15.06 -5.88 17.68
N PHE A 328 -14.23 -5.57 16.68
CA PHE A 328 -14.69 -5.26 15.32
C PHE A 328 -15.23 -6.50 14.61
N ILE A 329 -14.65 -7.68 14.85
CA ILE A 329 -15.11 -8.95 14.26
C ILE A 329 -16.58 -9.21 14.66
N PHE A 330 -16.91 -9.01 15.94
CA PHE A 330 -18.24 -9.34 16.49
C PHE A 330 -19.24 -8.18 16.45
N ASN A 331 -18.80 -6.96 16.10
CA ASN A 331 -19.70 -5.81 15.97
C ASN A 331 -20.70 -6.01 14.79
N LYS A 332 -21.82 -5.29 14.81
CA LYS A 332 -22.83 -5.23 13.74
C LYS A 332 -22.46 -4.30 12.57
N MET A 333 -21.27 -3.69 12.57
CA MET A 333 -20.78 -2.87 11.44
C MET A 333 -20.78 -3.64 10.10
N ASP A 334 -20.92 -2.92 8.99
CA ASP A 334 -20.76 -3.50 7.65
C ASP A 334 -19.35 -4.10 7.47
N LEU A 335 -19.28 -5.19 6.71
CA LEU A 335 -18.08 -5.98 6.51
C LEU A 335 -16.86 -5.15 6.06
N LEU A 336 -17.08 -4.25 5.11
CA LEU A 336 -16.02 -3.45 4.53
C LEU A 336 -15.54 -2.36 5.51
N HIS A 337 -16.43 -1.84 6.39
CA HIS A 337 -16.04 -0.93 7.47
C HIS A 337 -15.12 -1.64 8.48
N LYS A 338 -15.45 -2.88 8.86
CA LYS A 338 -14.60 -3.69 9.74
C LYS A 338 -13.22 -3.86 9.13
N TYR A 339 -13.15 -4.15 7.83
CA TYR A 339 -11.87 -4.32 7.15
C TYR A 339 -11.04 -3.03 7.13
N TYR A 340 -11.65 -1.87 6.85
CA TYR A 340 -10.97 -0.56 6.93
C TYR A 340 -10.31 -0.32 8.30
N TYR A 341 -11.05 -0.52 9.40
CA TYR A 341 -10.48 -0.35 10.73
C TYR A 341 -9.43 -1.39 11.08
N SER A 342 -9.54 -2.59 10.53
CA SER A 342 -8.52 -3.64 10.71
C SER A 342 -7.20 -3.24 10.07
N VAL A 343 -7.23 -2.70 8.85
CA VAL A 343 -6.04 -2.17 8.18
C VAL A 343 -5.47 -0.99 8.95
N LEU A 344 -6.31 -0.05 9.43
CA LEU A 344 -5.85 1.07 10.24
C LEU A 344 -5.15 0.61 11.54
N LEU A 345 -5.75 -0.35 12.26
CA LEU A 345 -5.15 -0.93 13.47
C LEU A 345 -3.84 -1.64 13.17
N LEU A 346 -3.77 -2.39 12.06
CA LEU A 346 -2.52 -3.02 11.64
C LEU A 346 -1.41 -1.96 11.47
N MET A 347 -1.71 -0.82 10.86
CA MET A 347 -0.72 0.27 10.70
C MET A 347 -0.32 0.87 12.05
N ILE A 348 -1.23 1.02 13.01
CA ILE A 348 -0.91 1.54 14.35
C ILE A 348 0.01 0.59 15.13
N PHE A 349 -0.24 -0.73 15.04
CA PHE A 349 0.47 -1.73 15.82
C PHE A 349 1.64 -2.40 15.09
N SER A 350 1.84 -2.13 13.79
CA SER A 350 2.93 -2.73 13.04
C SER A 350 4.30 -2.18 13.48
N PRO A 351 5.34 -3.02 13.60
CA PRO A 351 6.71 -2.57 13.81
C PRO A 351 7.33 -1.90 12.57
N VAL A 352 6.72 -2.07 11.40
CA VAL A 352 7.18 -1.52 10.12
C VAL A 352 6.01 -0.89 9.38
N VAL A 353 6.07 0.42 9.13
CA VAL A 353 5.07 1.20 8.40
C VAL A 353 5.76 2.13 7.41
N HIS A 354 6.15 1.57 6.26
CA HIS A 354 6.59 2.39 5.15
C HIS A 354 5.41 3.11 4.49
N PRO A 355 5.61 4.27 3.83
CA PRO A 355 4.52 5.00 3.18
C PRO A 355 3.70 4.15 2.24
N TRP A 356 4.35 3.32 1.42
CA TRP A 356 3.65 2.43 0.48
C TRP A 356 2.73 1.40 1.18
N TYR A 357 2.94 1.08 2.46
CA TYR A 357 2.00 0.25 3.22
C TYR A 357 0.68 0.96 3.50
N LEU A 358 0.70 2.29 3.63
CA LEU A 358 -0.52 3.09 3.81
C LEU A 358 -1.35 3.18 2.52
N ALA A 359 -0.84 2.75 1.37
CA ALA A 359 -1.64 2.63 0.17
C ALA A 359 -2.76 1.58 0.30
N TRP A 360 -2.54 0.55 1.12
CA TRP A 360 -3.57 -0.44 1.48
C TRP A 360 -4.71 0.17 2.31
N LEU A 361 -4.45 1.28 3.02
CA LEU A 361 -5.48 2.10 3.65
C LEU A 361 -6.08 3.11 2.66
N ALA A 362 -5.24 3.75 1.84
CA ALA A 362 -5.64 4.74 0.85
C ALA A 362 -6.66 4.19 -0.17
N VAL A 363 -6.47 2.96 -0.63
CA VAL A 363 -7.37 2.29 -1.58
C VAL A 363 -8.77 2.06 -1.00
N LEU A 364 -8.92 2.06 0.33
CA LEU A 364 -10.22 1.91 0.99
C LEU A 364 -10.94 3.25 1.21
N LEU A 365 -10.25 4.40 1.10
CA LEU A 365 -10.84 5.74 1.31
C LEU A 365 -12.01 6.07 0.36
N PRO A 366 -12.02 5.65 -0.93
CA PRO A 366 -13.18 5.84 -1.78
C PRO A 366 -14.45 5.13 -1.29
N ILE A 367 -14.30 4.10 -0.45
CA ILE A 367 -15.39 3.33 0.13
C ILE A 367 -15.73 3.88 1.52
N PHE A 368 -14.71 4.21 2.32
CA PHE A 368 -14.82 4.79 3.66
C PHE A 368 -14.00 6.08 3.77
N PRO A 369 -14.59 7.22 3.38
CA PRO A 369 -13.89 8.50 3.42
C PRO A 369 -13.78 9.03 4.86
N ARG A 370 -12.84 8.48 5.62
CA ARG A 370 -12.58 8.81 7.02
C ARG A 370 -11.41 9.75 7.14
N TRP A 371 -11.53 10.72 8.05
CA TRP A 371 -10.48 11.71 8.29
C TRP A 371 -9.25 11.06 8.90
N SER A 372 -9.42 10.04 9.75
CA SER A 372 -8.28 9.28 10.29
C SER A 372 -7.38 8.76 9.17
N GLY A 373 -7.95 8.12 8.14
CA GLY A 373 -7.20 7.57 7.02
C GLY A 373 -6.69 8.64 6.04
N ILE A 374 -7.50 9.67 5.74
CA ILE A 374 -7.07 10.80 4.89
C ILE A 374 -5.84 11.50 5.49
N PHE A 375 -5.87 11.78 6.80
CA PHE A 375 -4.75 12.40 7.49
C PHE A 375 -3.54 11.47 7.54
N PHE A 376 -3.72 10.18 7.84
CA PHE A 376 -2.60 9.24 7.90
C PHE A 376 -1.90 9.12 6.55
N VAL A 377 -2.68 8.89 5.48
CA VAL A 377 -2.17 8.78 4.11
C VAL A 377 -1.48 10.08 3.68
N GLY A 378 -2.09 11.24 3.93
CA GLY A 378 -1.49 12.52 3.59
C GLY A 378 -0.20 12.78 4.37
N PHE A 379 -0.23 12.63 5.69
CA PHE A 379 0.90 13.00 6.55
C PHE A 379 2.07 12.00 6.51
N SER A 380 1.84 10.79 6.00
CA SER A 380 2.91 9.81 5.75
C SER A 380 4.04 10.32 4.87
N SER A 381 3.81 11.39 4.09
CA SER A 381 4.85 12.08 3.34
C SER A 381 5.97 12.62 4.23
N SER A 382 5.70 12.87 5.52
CA SER A 382 6.71 13.36 6.48
C SER A 382 7.83 12.34 6.76
N THR A 383 7.58 11.05 6.56
CA THR A 383 8.62 10.00 6.64
C THR A 383 9.75 10.22 5.61
N VAL A 384 9.52 11.05 4.58
CA VAL A 384 10.55 11.44 3.62
C VAL A 384 11.76 12.08 4.27
N PHE A 385 11.64 12.68 5.47
CA PHE A 385 12.79 13.23 6.18
C PHE A 385 13.85 12.15 6.49
N THR A 386 13.44 10.90 6.74
CA THR A 386 14.37 9.79 6.93
C THR A 386 15.08 9.43 5.62
N VAL A 387 14.34 9.33 4.52
CA VAL A 387 14.91 9.02 3.18
C VAL A 387 15.84 10.14 2.71
N LEU A 388 15.42 11.40 2.89
CA LEU A 388 16.20 12.59 2.56
C LEU A 388 17.53 12.62 3.32
N ASN A 389 17.49 12.38 4.63
CA ASN A 389 18.71 12.35 5.44
C ASN A 389 19.61 11.16 5.09
N TYR A 390 19.02 10.00 4.78
CA TYR A 390 19.77 8.83 4.32
C TYR A 390 20.49 9.11 3.00
N GLN A 391 19.81 9.66 1.99
CA GLN A 391 20.44 9.92 0.70
C GLN A 391 21.44 11.09 0.72
N LEU A 392 21.23 12.11 1.55
CA LEU A 392 22.15 13.25 1.63
C LEU A 392 23.37 12.98 2.53
N ASN A 393 23.18 12.24 3.63
CA ASN A 393 24.18 12.13 4.70
C ASN A 393 24.55 10.67 5.05
N GLY A 394 23.94 9.67 4.41
CA GLY A 394 24.16 8.24 4.70
C GLY A 394 23.54 7.76 6.02
N LEU A 395 22.69 8.57 6.66
CA LEU A 395 22.17 8.31 8.00
C LEU A 395 20.68 7.95 7.96
N TRP A 396 20.37 6.65 8.11
CA TRP A 396 19.00 6.18 8.31
C TRP A 396 18.58 6.44 9.76
N LYS A 397 17.78 7.48 9.97
CA LYS A 397 17.32 7.90 11.30
C LYS A 397 15.85 8.28 11.28
N GLU A 398 15.10 7.73 12.22
CA GLU A 398 13.72 8.14 12.50
C GLU A 398 13.71 9.35 13.46
N TYR A 399 12.70 10.21 13.28
CA TYR A 399 12.53 11.41 14.08
C TYR A 399 11.28 11.26 14.96
N PRO A 400 11.41 11.18 16.30
CA PRO A 400 10.25 10.98 17.19
C PRO A 400 9.15 12.02 17.01
N ILE A 401 9.51 13.28 16.70
CA ILE A 401 8.52 14.33 16.44
C ILE A 401 7.70 14.06 15.17
N VAL A 402 8.31 13.51 14.12
CA VAL A 402 7.61 13.13 12.88
C VAL A 402 6.62 12.01 13.19
N LEU A 403 7.07 10.99 13.92
CA LEU A 403 6.25 9.87 14.35
C LEU A 403 5.05 10.33 15.21
N LEU A 404 5.26 11.25 16.16
CA LEU A 404 4.17 11.78 17.00
C LEU A 404 3.17 12.61 16.18
N LEU A 405 3.65 13.46 15.27
CA LEU A 405 2.80 14.27 14.40
C LEU A 405 2.00 13.42 13.40
N GLU A 406 2.55 12.29 12.98
CA GLU A 406 1.86 11.35 12.09
C GLU A 406 0.76 10.57 12.83
N TYR A 407 1.05 10.02 14.01
CA TYR A 407 0.14 9.10 14.67
C TYR A 407 -0.84 9.73 15.68
N LEU A 408 -0.44 10.76 16.44
CA LEU A 408 -1.32 11.33 17.47
C LEU A 408 -2.61 11.91 16.90
N PRO A 409 -2.60 12.72 15.81
CA PRO A 409 -3.83 13.21 15.20
C PRO A 409 -4.68 12.06 14.66
N VAL A 410 -4.06 11.07 14.02
CA VAL A 410 -4.75 9.90 13.45
C VAL A 410 -5.48 9.11 14.53
N ILE A 411 -4.80 8.78 15.64
CA ILE A 411 -5.39 8.05 16.77
C ILE A 411 -6.53 8.87 17.41
N SER A 412 -6.32 10.18 17.60
CA SER A 412 -7.32 11.07 18.20
C SER A 412 -8.59 11.17 17.34
N ILE A 413 -8.42 11.36 16.02
CA ILE A 413 -9.53 11.41 15.06
C ILE A 413 -10.22 10.05 14.98
N PHE A 414 -9.46 8.95 14.96
CA PHE A 414 -10.01 7.60 14.93
C PHE A 414 -10.87 7.30 16.15
N ILE A 415 -10.41 7.62 17.36
CA ILE A 415 -11.20 7.47 18.59
C ILE A 415 -12.48 8.30 18.52
N TYR A 416 -12.42 9.53 17.99
CA TYR A 416 -13.59 10.38 17.80
C TYR A 416 -14.59 9.77 16.80
N GLU A 417 -14.10 9.27 15.66
CA GLU A 417 -14.92 8.61 14.63
C GLU A 417 -15.63 7.37 15.20
N LEU A 418 -14.91 6.52 15.95
CA LEU A 418 -15.48 5.34 16.60
C LEU A 418 -16.60 5.71 17.59
N ARG A 419 -16.37 6.72 18.45
CA ARG A 419 -17.39 7.16 19.43
C ARG A 419 -18.67 7.63 18.74
N LYS A 420 -18.53 8.33 17.62
CA LYS A 420 -19.68 8.82 16.83
C LYS A 420 -20.47 7.65 16.22
N GLU A 421 -19.79 6.63 15.71
CA GLU A 421 -20.44 5.44 15.16
C GLU A 421 -21.15 4.61 16.21
N THR A 422 -20.53 4.39 17.37
CA THR A 422 -21.15 3.63 18.45
C THR A 422 -22.46 4.29 18.92
N LYS A 423 -22.51 5.63 19.01
CA LYS A 423 -23.74 6.37 19.31
C LYS A 423 -24.83 6.18 18.25
N LEU A 424 -24.45 6.08 16.97
CA LEU A 424 -25.41 5.82 15.89
C LEU A 424 -25.95 4.39 15.91
N LEU A 425 -25.13 3.42 16.34
CA LEU A 425 -25.51 2.01 16.42
C LEU A 425 -26.25 1.64 17.72
N PHE A 426 -26.02 2.39 18.81
CA PHE A 426 -26.63 2.19 20.12
C PHE A 426 -27.11 3.52 20.72
N PRO A 427 -28.18 4.13 20.18
CA PRO A 427 -28.64 5.46 20.61
C PRO A 427 -29.07 5.53 22.09
N ASN A 428 -29.34 4.38 22.74
CA ASN A 428 -29.84 4.30 24.11
C ASN A 428 -28.82 3.71 25.11
N ALA A 429 -27.54 3.58 24.74
CA ALA A 429 -26.49 3.13 25.66
C ALA A 429 -25.86 4.35 26.35
N ASN A 430 -26.50 4.82 27.43
CA ASN A 430 -25.88 5.68 28.44
C ASN A 430 -25.82 4.92 29.76
#